data_AF-A0A817YGF2-F1
#
_entry.id   AF-A0A817YGF2-F1
#
_cell.length_a   1.000
_cell.length_b   1.000
_cell.length_c   1.000
_cell.angle_alpha   90.00
_cell.angle_beta   90.00
_cell.angle_gamma   90.00
#
_symmetry.space_group_name_H-M   'P 1'
#
loop_
_entity.id
_entity.type
_entity.pdbx_description
1 polymer ?
#
loop_
_entity_poly.entity_id
_entity_poly.type
_entity_poly.pdbx_seq_one_letter_code
_entity_poly.pdbx_strand_id
1 'polypeptide(L)'
;MEAEFVLNDVLIQLGMVNAFIDGKADFTAIVSEQDDSSEAAAATAVTMRLRSMPMCQGPGPIVFRADRPFLFFIRESRQNIILFSAKFVSPPATS
;
A
#
# COMPACT_ATOMS: atom_id res chain seq x y z
N MET A 1 1.96 4.77 12.49
CA MET A 1 1.35 3.43 12.58
C MET A 1 2.32 2.51 11.88
N GLU A 2 3.02 1.68 12.64
CA GLU A 2 3.98 0.71 12.12
C GLU A 2 3.36 -0.67 12.31
N ALA A 3 3.50 -1.53 11.31
CA ALA A 3 2.98 -2.88 11.35
C ALA A 3 4.01 -3.82 10.72
N GLU A 4 4.42 -4.82 11.49
CA GLU A 4 5.36 -5.86 11.08
C GLU A 4 4.57 -7.16 10.91
N PHE A 5 4.76 -7.84 9.78
CA PHE A 5 4.04 -9.08 9.46
C PHE A 5 5.01 -10.15 9.00
N VAL A 6 4.93 -11.32 9.65
CA VAL A 6 5.59 -12.53 9.17
C VAL A 6 4.62 -13.24 8.25
N LEU A 7 4.96 -13.32 6.95
CA LEU A 7 4.06 -13.84 5.91
C LEU A 7 4.27 -15.33 5.57
N ASN A 8 5.19 -16.02 6.26
CA ASN A 8 5.56 -17.40 5.94
C ASN A 8 4.33 -18.33 5.86
N ASP A 9 3.54 -18.41 6.93
CA ASP A 9 2.37 -19.29 6.99
C ASP A 9 1.31 -18.92 5.93
N VAL A 10 1.09 -17.62 5.70
CA VAL A 10 0.13 -17.13 4.71
C VAL A 10 0.55 -17.54 3.31
N LEU A 11 1.83 -17.38 2.98
CA LEU A 11 2.36 -17.72 1.67
C LEU A 11 2.35 -19.24 1.44
N ILE A 12 2.65 -20.03 2.47
CA ILE A 12 2.52 -21.50 2.44
C ILE A 12 1.06 -21.89 2.18
N GLN A 13 0.09 -21.28 2.87
CA GLN A 13 -1.33 -21.55 2.67
C GLN A 13 -1.82 -21.16 1.27
N LEU A 14 -1.24 -20.11 0.67
CA LEU A 14 -1.51 -19.71 -0.71
C LEU A 14 -0.82 -20.60 -1.76
N GLY A 15 -0.07 -21.61 -1.34
CA GLY A 15 0.55 -22.62 -2.20
C GLY A 15 2.06 -22.45 -2.43
N MET A 16 2.70 -21.44 -1.84
CA MET A 16 4.14 -21.18 -1.94
C MET A 16 4.95 -22.05 -0.96
N VAL A 17 4.71 -23.37 -0.97
CA VAL A 17 5.24 -24.30 0.03
C VAL A 17 6.72 -24.62 -0.19
N ASN A 18 7.12 -24.92 -1.43
CA ASN A 18 8.48 -25.37 -1.74
C ASN A 18 9.56 -24.32 -1.43
N ALA A 19 9.19 -23.03 -1.46
CA ALA A 19 10.09 -21.91 -1.15
C ALA A 19 10.60 -21.93 0.31
N PHE A 20 9.91 -22.61 1.22
CA PHE A 20 10.23 -22.66 2.65
C PHE A 20 10.63 -24.06 3.14
N ILE A 21 10.86 -25.01 2.23
CA ILE A 21 11.35 -26.36 2.56
C ILE A 21 12.82 -26.46 2.16
N ASP A 22 13.66 -26.83 3.14
CA ASP A 22 15.08 -27.06 2.93
C ASP A 22 15.33 -28.06 1.78
N GLY A 23 16.16 -27.65 0.82
CA GLY A 23 16.53 -28.46 -0.34
C GLY A 23 15.47 -28.58 -1.45
N LYS A 24 14.30 -27.96 -1.31
CA LYS A 24 13.29 -27.88 -2.39
C LYS A 24 13.17 -26.49 -3.03
N ALA A 25 13.66 -25.46 -2.36
CA ALA A 25 13.66 -24.12 -2.89
C ALA A 25 14.76 -23.98 -3.96
N ASP A 26 14.38 -23.53 -5.16
CA ASP A 26 15.33 -23.16 -6.22
C ASP A 26 15.42 -21.64 -6.31
N PHE A 27 16.44 -21.10 -5.65
CA PHE A 27 16.77 -19.67 -5.58
C PHE A 27 18.10 -19.37 -6.29
N THR A 28 18.55 -20.24 -7.19
CA THR A 28 19.86 -20.10 -7.86
C THR A 28 19.99 -18.78 -8.63
N ALA A 29 18.89 -18.26 -9.19
CA ALA A 29 18.86 -16.99 -9.93
C ALA A 29 18.96 -15.72 -9.06
N ILE A 30 18.60 -15.79 -7.76
CA ILE A 30 18.73 -14.62 -6.87
C ILE A 30 20.15 -14.47 -6.30
N VAL A 31 20.95 -15.55 -6.34
CA VAL A 31 22.35 -15.53 -5.88
C VAL A 31 23.28 -15.01 -6.98
N SER A 32 22.89 -15.08 -8.25
CA SER A 32 23.71 -14.71 -9.40
C SER A 32 23.68 -13.23 -9.78
N GLU A 33 22.67 -12.48 -9.32
CA GLU A 33 22.49 -11.06 -9.67
C GLU A 33 22.59 -10.21 -8.39
N GLN A 34 23.82 -9.84 -8.04
CA GLN A 34 24.07 -8.76 -7.09
C GLN A 34 24.54 -7.53 -7.87
N ASP A 35 23.57 -6.80 -8.45
CA ASP A 35 23.82 -5.50 -9.05
C ASP A 35 23.71 -4.41 -7.97
N ASP A 36 24.87 -3.91 -7.54
CA ASP A 36 25.03 -2.74 -6.69
C ASP A 36 24.60 -1.46 -7.43
N SER A 37 23.31 -1.11 -7.39
CA SER A 37 22.91 0.30 -7.53
C SER A 37 21.54 0.58 -6.91
N SER A 38 21.56 1.13 -5.70
CA SER A 38 20.40 1.77 -5.07
C SER A 38 20.82 3.19 -4.69
N GLU A 39 20.52 4.17 -5.54
CA GLU A 39 20.64 5.58 -5.17
C GLU A 39 19.39 6.37 -5.57
N ALA A 40 18.57 6.56 -4.54
CA ALA A 40 17.55 7.56 -4.29
C ALA A 40 17.30 8.67 -5.34
N ALA A 41 16.08 8.70 -5.89
CA ALA A 41 15.50 9.89 -6.53
C ALA A 41 14.56 10.61 -5.54
N ALA A 42 15.02 11.72 -4.98
CA ALA A 42 14.21 12.64 -4.17
C ALA A 42 13.18 13.38 -5.05
N ALA A 43 11.89 13.26 -4.72
CA ALA A 43 10.81 13.98 -5.40
C ALA A 43 10.32 15.17 -4.56
N THR A 44 10.78 16.38 -4.88
CA THR A 44 10.25 17.63 -4.35
C THR A 44 9.17 18.16 -5.29
N ALA A 45 7.92 18.30 -4.81
CA ALA A 45 6.89 19.03 -5.56
C ALA A 45 5.93 19.76 -4.59
N VAL A 46 6.18 21.05 -4.36
CA VAL A 46 5.17 21.97 -3.83
C VAL A 46 4.39 22.54 -5.00
N THR A 47 3.07 22.33 -5.03
CA THR A 47 2.18 23.12 -5.90
C THR A 47 0.94 23.55 -5.11
N MET A 48 0.94 24.80 -4.65
CA MET A 48 -0.29 25.50 -4.29
C MET A 48 -1.02 25.87 -5.58
N ARG A 49 -2.25 25.39 -5.76
CA ARG A 49 -3.20 25.97 -6.73
C ARG A 49 -4.35 26.59 -5.96
N LEU A 50 -4.38 27.92 -5.92
CA LEU A 50 -5.61 28.65 -5.65
C LEU A 50 -6.54 28.42 -6.84
N ARG A 51 -7.71 27.85 -6.61
CA ARG A 51 -8.81 27.90 -7.58
C ARG A 51 -10.08 28.31 -6.84
N SER A 52 -10.58 29.47 -7.22
CA SER A 52 -11.90 30.00 -6.87
C SER A 52 -12.99 29.01 -7.27
N MET A 53 -14.02 28.88 -6.43
CA MET A 53 -15.23 28.11 -6.76
C MET A 53 -16.16 28.93 -7.67
N PRO A 54 -16.59 28.42 -8.84
CA PRO A 54 -17.84 28.86 -9.43
C PRO A 54 -18.99 28.25 -8.61
N MET A 55 -19.94 29.10 -8.24
CA MET A 55 -21.16 28.73 -7.52
C MET A 55 -22.10 28.00 -8.49
N CYS A 56 -21.94 26.69 -8.64
CA CYS A 56 -22.84 25.86 -9.45
C CYS A 56 -23.94 25.26 -8.57
N GLN A 57 -25.19 25.63 -8.87
CA GLN A 57 -26.41 25.03 -8.33
C GLN A 57 -26.56 23.61 -8.90
N GLY A 58 -26.13 22.61 -8.14
CA GLY A 58 -26.36 21.19 -8.42
C GLY A 58 -26.88 20.49 -7.16
N PRO A 59 -27.33 19.22 -7.24
CA PRO A 59 -27.68 18.44 -6.06
C PRO A 59 -26.51 18.50 -5.05
N GLY A 60 -26.83 18.71 -3.78
CA GLY A 60 -25.86 19.05 -2.74
C GLY A 60 -24.64 18.13 -2.70
N PRO A 61 -23.50 18.60 -2.17
CA PRO A 61 -22.25 17.85 -2.17
C PRO A 61 -22.45 16.47 -1.54
N ILE A 62 -21.98 15.42 -2.22
CA ILE A 62 -21.99 14.06 -1.70
C ILE A 62 -21.02 14.03 -0.50
N VAL A 63 -21.57 13.85 0.69
CA VAL A 63 -20.77 13.80 1.92
C VAL A 63 -20.30 12.36 2.16
N PHE A 64 -19.01 12.13 2.01
CA PHE A 64 -18.37 10.89 2.45
C PHE A 64 -17.90 11.02 3.90
N ARG A 65 -18.49 10.23 4.81
CA ARG A 65 -18.08 10.16 6.22
C ARG A 65 -17.37 8.83 6.50
N ALA A 66 -16.09 8.90 6.81
CA ALA A 66 -15.25 7.78 7.21
C ALA A 66 -15.22 7.63 8.75
N ASP A 67 -16.40 7.59 9.36
CA ASP A 67 -16.62 7.55 10.83
C ASP A 67 -16.69 6.12 11.41
N ARG A 68 -16.29 5.12 10.61
CA ARG A 68 -16.29 3.70 10.94
C ARG A 68 -15.15 3.00 10.19
N PRO A 69 -14.78 1.76 10.55
CA PRO A 69 -13.67 1.07 9.90
C PRO A 69 -13.76 1.09 8.37
N PHE A 70 -12.67 1.49 7.73
CA PHE A 70 -12.60 1.61 6.27
C PHE A 70 -11.27 1.05 5.76
N LEU A 71 -11.28 0.63 4.49
CA LEU A 71 -10.09 0.24 3.76
C LEU A 71 -9.59 1.44 2.96
N PHE A 72 -8.27 1.59 2.86
CA PHE A 72 -7.66 2.56 1.97
C PHE A 72 -6.48 1.93 1.22
N PHE A 73 -6.25 2.44 0.02
CA PHE A 73 -5.21 1.99 -0.88
C PHE A 73 -4.46 3.20 -1.42
N ILE A 74 -3.15 3.10 -1.47
CA ILE A 74 -2.31 4.05 -2.22
C ILE A 74 -1.90 3.34 -3.49
N ARG A 75 -2.23 3.91 -4.65
CA ARG A 75 -2.01 3.29 -5.94
C ARG A 75 -1.27 4.21 -6.90
N GLU A 76 -0.37 3.65 -7.70
CA GLU A 76 0.11 4.28 -8.93
C GLU A 76 -0.99 4.12 -9.99
N SER A 77 -1.39 5.24 -10.62
CA SER A 77 -2.61 5.28 -11.42
C SER A 77 -2.44 4.86 -12.88
N ARG A 78 -1.21 4.78 -13.39
CA ARG A 78 -0.93 4.49 -14.81
C ARG A 78 -0.93 2.98 -15.08
N GLN A 79 -0.33 2.22 -14.17
CA GLN A 79 -0.17 0.77 -14.21
C GLN A 79 -1.14 0.07 -13.25
N ASN A 80 -1.90 0.84 -12.45
CA ASN A 80 -2.82 0.33 -11.42
C ASN A 80 -2.13 -0.53 -10.35
N ILE A 81 -0.89 -0.19 -10.01
CA ILE A 81 -0.12 -0.90 -8.98
C ILE A 81 -0.55 -0.41 -7.61
N ILE A 82 -0.90 -1.34 -6.72
CA ILE A 82 -1.16 -1.05 -5.31
C ILE A 82 0.19 -0.96 -4.60
N LEU A 83 0.53 0.25 -4.14
CA LEU A 83 1.74 0.49 -3.36
C LEU A 83 1.53 0.16 -1.89
N PHE A 84 0.34 0.51 -1.37
CA PHE A 84 -0.04 0.23 0.01
C PHE A 84 -1.51 -0.16 0.09
N SER A 85 -1.83 -1.13 0.96
CA SER A 85 -3.20 -1.49 1.34
C SER A 85 -3.31 -1.60 2.85
N ALA A 86 -4.35 -1.02 3.43
CA ALA A 86 -4.53 -1.02 4.88
C ALA A 86 -6.00 -0.94 5.29
N LYS A 87 -6.28 -1.48 6.47
CA LYS A 87 -7.57 -1.35 7.17
C LYS A 87 -7.40 -0.40 8.35
N PHE A 88 -8.08 0.75 8.30
CA PHE A 88 -8.15 1.64 9.44
C PHE A 88 -9.29 1.22 10.35
N VAL A 89 -8.98 0.98 11.62
CA VAL A 89 -9.95 0.66 12.67
C VAL A 89 -9.73 1.67 13.78
N SER A 90 -10.78 2.42 14.15
CA SER A 90 -10.71 3.30 15.32
C SER A 90 -10.48 2.44 16.57
N PRO A 91 -9.52 2.79 17.45
CA PRO A 91 -9.37 2.09 18.72
C PRO A 91 -10.66 2.23 19.54
N PRO A 92 -11.04 1.22 20.36
CA PRO A 92 -12.12 1.38 21.33
C PRO A 92 -11.73 2.49 22.30
N ALA A 93 -12.66 3.40 22.59
CA ALA A 93 -12.44 4.44 23.58
C ALA A 93 -12.11 3.77 24.94
N THR A 94 -10.87 3.93 25.38
CA THR A 94 -10.47 3.59 26.75
C THR A 94 -11.23 4.51 27.69
N SER A 95 -12.17 3.95 28.45
CA SER A 95 -12.78 4.60 29.62
C SER A 95 -11.90 4.46 30.84
#